data_AF-A0A5M7QM05-F1
#
_entry.id   AF-A0A5M7QM05-F1
#
_cell.length_a   1.000
_cell.length_b   1.000
_cell.length_c   1.000
_cell.angle_alpha   90.00
_cell.angle_beta   90.00
_cell.angle_gamma   90.00
#
_symmetry.space_group_name_H-M   'P 1'
#
loop_
_entity.id
_entity.type
_entity.pdbx_description
1 polymer ?
#
loop_
_entity_poly.entity_id
_entity_poly.type
_entity_poly.pdbx_seq_one_letter_code
_entity_poly.pdbx_strand_id
1 'polypeptide(L)'
;MVNFVEAVEKAKEYLKDTDIPVVITLQGRFSEGWFFCFQSREYLETGEFSAQLAGNSPFLVDKDTGEIHELGTAYPIEKYLQDYEEKKNNLS
;
A
#
# COMPACT_ATOMS: atom_id res chain seq x y z
N MET A 1 17.71 5.32 -0.93
CA MET A 1 16.83 5.64 -2.08
C MET A 1 16.42 4.34 -2.74
N VAL A 2 15.18 3.95 -2.49
CA VAL A 2 14.49 2.80 -3.07
C VAL A 2 14.01 3.16 -4.46
N ASN A 3 14.15 2.26 -5.42
CA ASN A 3 13.55 2.38 -6.75
C ASN A 3 12.22 1.62 -6.83
N PHE A 4 11.51 1.76 -7.94
CA PHE A 4 10.19 1.16 -8.09
C PHE A 4 10.18 -0.38 -7.98
N VAL A 5 11.19 -1.07 -8.53
CA VAL A 5 11.28 -2.53 -8.45
C VAL A 5 11.47 -2.96 -7.01
N GLU A 6 12.35 -2.28 -6.28
CA GLU A 6 12.59 -2.54 -4.86
C GLU A 6 11.34 -2.25 -4.00
N ALA A 7 10.58 -1.20 -4.33
CA ALA A 7 9.33 -0.88 -3.65
C ALA A 7 8.27 -1.98 -3.85
N VAL A 8 8.16 -2.53 -5.07
CA VAL A 8 7.26 -3.65 -5.37
C VAL A 8 7.69 -4.91 -4.62
N GLU A 9 8.98 -5.22 -4.56
CA GLU A 9 9.45 -6.40 -3.81
C GLU A 9 9.21 -6.25 -2.30
N LYS A 10 9.43 -5.06 -1.74
CA LYS A 10 9.06 -4.75 -0.35
C LYS A 10 7.57 -4.89 -0.09
N ALA A 11 6.73 -4.39 -1.01
CA ALA A 11 5.27 -4.51 -0.91
C ALA A 11 4.82 -5.97 -0.95
N LYS A 12 5.43 -6.81 -1.81
CA LYS A 12 5.15 -8.24 -1.83
C LYS A 12 5.58 -8.92 -0.54
N GLU A 13 6.75 -8.60 -0.01
CA GLU A 13 7.25 -9.17 1.24
C GLU A 13 6.31 -8.85 2.40
N TYR A 14 5.88 -7.58 2.52
CA TYR A 14 4.91 -7.14 3.51
C TYR A 14 3.61 -7.93 3.48
N LEU A 15 3.13 -8.25 2.29
CA LEU A 15 1.89 -8.98 2.08
C LEU A 15 2.03 -10.50 2.18
N LYS A 16 3.24 -11.05 2.36
CA LYS A 16 3.41 -12.49 2.63
C LYS A 16 2.98 -12.88 4.03
N ASP A 17 3.04 -11.94 4.98
CA ASP A 17 2.75 -12.17 6.38
C ASP A 17 1.24 -12.09 6.72
N THR A 18 0.38 -11.91 5.71
CA THR A 18 -1.07 -11.89 5.92
C THR A 18 -1.64 -13.30 6.08
N ASP A 19 -2.66 -13.45 6.94
CA ASP A 19 -3.29 -14.76 7.23
C ASP A 19 -3.89 -15.45 6.00
N ILE A 20 -4.26 -14.67 4.97
CA ILE A 20 -4.79 -15.17 3.70
C ILE A 20 -3.93 -14.67 2.54
N PRO A 21 -3.88 -15.40 1.40
CA PRO A 21 -3.21 -14.90 0.21
C PRO A 21 -3.90 -13.65 -0.35
N VAL A 22 -3.12 -12.58 -0.52
CA VAL A 22 -3.59 -11.34 -1.13
C VAL A 22 -2.79 -11.01 -2.39
N VAL A 23 -3.34 -10.11 -3.21
CA VAL A 23 -2.75 -9.63 -4.46
C VAL A 23 -2.86 -8.11 -4.51
N ILE A 24 -1.79 -7.45 -4.95
CA ILE A 24 -1.79 -6.00 -5.23
C ILE A 24 -2.75 -5.73 -6.39
N THR A 25 -3.74 -4.87 -6.17
CA THR A 25 -4.78 -4.51 -7.15
C THR A 25 -4.59 -3.11 -7.74
N LEU A 26 -3.92 -2.22 -7.00
CA LEU A 26 -3.61 -0.87 -7.43
C LEU A 26 -2.24 -0.49 -6.90
N GLN A 27 -1.47 0.22 -7.70
CA GLN A 27 -0.20 0.80 -7.31
C GLN A 27 -0.02 2.16 -7.99
N GLY A 28 0.67 3.07 -7.33
CA GLY A 28 0.97 4.38 -7.90
C GLY A 28 2.19 5.02 -7.28
N ARG A 29 2.71 6.04 -7.95
CA ARG A 29 3.85 6.84 -7.49
C ARG A 29 3.35 8.20 -7.00
N PHE A 30 3.96 8.70 -5.94
CA PHE A 30 3.80 10.08 -5.46
C PHE A 30 5.18 10.71 -5.20
N SER A 31 5.25 11.94 -4.68
CA SER A 31 6.54 12.65 -4.62
C SER A 31 7.51 11.99 -3.64
N GLU A 32 7.01 11.37 -2.57
CA GLU A 32 7.80 10.74 -1.51
C GLU A 32 7.87 9.21 -1.57
N GLY A 33 7.33 8.56 -2.61
CA GLY A 33 7.41 7.11 -2.74
C GLY A 33 6.37 6.46 -3.65
N TRP A 34 5.95 5.28 -3.24
CA TRP A 34 4.94 4.47 -3.92
C TRP A 34 3.87 4.01 -2.95
N PHE A 35 2.64 3.85 -3.42
CA PHE A 35 1.55 3.27 -2.65
C PHE A 35 1.02 2.01 -3.32
N PHE A 36 0.41 1.15 -2.50
CA PHE A 36 -0.14 -0.12 -2.92
C PHE A 36 -1.47 -0.37 -2.22
N CYS A 37 -2.45 -0.82 -3.00
CA CYS A 37 -3.69 -1.41 -2.49
C CYS A 37 -3.71 -2.89 -2.86
N PHE A 38 -4.37 -3.70 -2.04
CA PHE A 38 -4.41 -5.15 -2.23
C PHE A 38 -5.80 -5.69 -1.95
N GLN A 39 -6.08 -6.90 -2.38
CA GLN A 39 -7.32 -7.61 -2.12
C GLN A 39 -7.04 -9.11 -1.99
N SER A 40 -7.94 -9.86 -1.33
CA SER A 40 -7.94 -11.32 -1.29
C SER A 40 -7.83 -11.90 -2.69
N ARG A 41 -6.88 -12.82 -2.87
CA ARG A 41 -6.71 -13.58 -4.12
C ARG A 41 -7.98 -14.35 -4.45
N GLU A 42 -8.54 -15.04 -3.45
CA GLU A 42 -9.74 -15.88 -3.61
C GLU A 42 -10.92 -15.05 -4.12
N TYR A 43 -11.16 -13.86 -3.55
CA TYR A 43 -12.21 -12.97 -4.03
C TYR A 43 -12.01 -12.56 -5.49
N LEU A 44 -10.78 -12.21 -5.88
CA LEU A 44 -10.47 -11.81 -7.26
C LEU A 44 -10.63 -12.96 -8.27
N GLU A 45 -10.30 -14.18 -7.86
CA GLU A 45 -10.34 -15.36 -8.73
C GLU A 45 -11.76 -15.96 -8.84
N THR A 46 -12.55 -15.88 -7.77
CA THR A 46 -13.85 -16.58 -7.68
C THR A 46 -15.06 -15.64 -7.71
N GLY A 47 -14.90 -14.39 -7.28
CA GLY A 47 -16.00 -13.46 -7.03
C GLY A 47 -16.79 -13.74 -5.75
N GLU A 48 -16.40 -14.73 -4.94
CA GLU A 48 -17.11 -15.09 -3.71
C GLU A 48 -17.04 -13.95 -2.69
N PHE A 49 -18.18 -13.32 -2.42
CA PHE A 49 -18.27 -12.13 -1.59
C PHE A 49 -17.75 -12.35 -0.16
N SER A 50 -17.89 -13.56 0.37
CA SER A 50 -17.36 -13.92 1.70
C SER A 50 -15.83 -13.88 1.78
N ALA A 51 -15.14 -13.99 0.64
CA ALA A 51 -13.67 -13.88 0.58
C ALA A 51 -13.19 -12.42 0.41
N GLN A 52 -14.11 -11.46 0.21
CA GLN A 52 -13.75 -10.06 0.04
C GLN A 52 -13.21 -9.49 1.36
N LEU A 53 -12.02 -8.88 1.33
CA LEU A 53 -11.51 -8.14 2.46
C LEU A 53 -12.34 -6.88 2.69
N ALA A 54 -12.72 -6.66 3.95
CA ALA A 54 -13.28 -5.41 4.42
C ALA A 54 -12.20 -4.63 5.18
N GLY A 55 -12.05 -3.34 4.85
CA GLY A 55 -11.12 -2.46 5.56
C GLY A 55 -9.64 -2.73 5.29
N ASN A 56 -9.30 -3.38 4.18
CA ASN A 56 -7.91 -3.52 3.70
C ASN A 56 -7.31 -2.14 3.42
N SER A 57 -6.61 -1.60 4.40
CA SER A 57 -5.92 -0.32 4.32
C SER A 57 -4.83 -0.35 3.25
N PRO A 58 -4.78 0.67 2.36
CA PRO A 58 -3.60 0.89 1.53
C PRO A 58 -2.35 1.12 2.40
N PHE A 59 -1.18 0.94 1.82
CA PHE A 59 0.08 1.26 2.46
C PHE A 59 1.04 1.92 1.47
N LEU A 60 2.07 2.59 1.98
CA LEU A 60 3.12 3.20 1.17
C LEU A 60 4.50 2.66 1.51
N VAL A 61 5.42 2.81 0.56
CA VAL A 61 6.86 2.58 0.71
C VAL A 61 7.57 3.91 0.49
N ASP A 62 8.27 4.39 1.51
CA ASP A 62 9.05 5.63 1.45
C ASP A 62 10.23 5.49 0.47
N LYS A 63 10.42 6.48 -0.41
CA LYS A 63 11.48 6.42 -1.44
C LYS A 63 12.89 6.52 -0.87
N ASP A 64 13.09 7.12 0.29
CA ASP A 64 14.43 7.37 0.83
C ASP A 64 14.86 6.23 1.75
N THR A 65 13.96 5.80 2.65
CA THR A 65 14.21 4.80 3.68
C THR A 65 13.77 3.40 3.29
N GLY A 66 12.74 3.28 2.43
CA GLY A 66 12.10 2.00 2.14
C GLY A 66 11.24 1.45 3.28
N GLU A 67 10.91 2.28 4.26
CA GLU A 67 9.96 1.96 5.33
C GLU A 67 8.55 1.83 4.79
N ILE A 68 7.76 0.97 5.43
CA ILE A 68 6.36 0.75 5.11
C ILE A 68 5.50 1.53 6.10
N HIS A 69 4.52 2.26 5.59
CA HIS A 69 3.54 2.96 6.40
C HIS A 69 2.13 2.58 5.97
N GLU A 70 1.37 2.02 6.89
CA GLU A 70 -0.06 1.78 6.68
C GLU A 70 -0.83 3.10 6.65
N LEU A 71 -1.84 3.17 5.78
CA LEU A 71 -2.75 4.30 5.67
C LEU A 71 -4.10 3.97 6.29
N GLY A 72 -4.95 4.98 6.41
CA GLY A 72 -6.34 4.79 6.83
C GLY A 72 -7.27 4.46 5.66
N THR A 73 -8.53 4.19 5.99
CA THR A 73 -9.63 3.99 5.03
C THR A 73 -10.74 5.04 5.16
N ALA A 74 -10.53 6.07 6.00
CA ALA A 74 -11.50 7.13 6.29
C ALA A 74 -11.57 8.20 5.19
N TYR A 75 -10.51 8.37 4.39
CA TYR A 75 -10.40 9.37 3.35
C TYR A 75 -9.94 8.76 2.02
N PRO A 76 -10.10 9.48 0.88
CA PRO A 76 -9.45 9.11 -0.37
C PRO A 76 -7.93 9.05 -0.24
N ILE A 77 -7.29 8.22 -1.08
CA ILE A 77 -5.85 7.96 -0.98
C ILE A 77 -5.02 9.22 -1.17
N GLU A 78 -5.45 10.13 -2.04
CA GLU A 78 -4.76 11.39 -2.35
C GLU A 78 -4.55 12.23 -1.09
N LYS A 79 -5.53 12.23 -0.17
CA LYS A 79 -5.40 12.94 1.10
C LYS A 79 -4.30 12.35 1.97
N TYR A 80 -4.21 11.02 2.07
CA TYR A 80 -3.17 10.37 2.86
C TYR A 80 -1.77 10.58 2.28
N LEU A 81 -1.65 10.55 0.95
CA LEU A 81 -0.39 10.84 0.27
C LEU A 81 0.06 12.27 0.55
N GLN A 82 -0.84 13.24 0.40
CA GLN A 82 -0.56 14.64 0.70
C GLN A 82 -0.17 14.85 2.18
N ASP A 83 -0.93 14.28 3.12
CA ASP A 83 -0.65 14.39 4.56
C ASP A 83 0.75 13.80 4.89
N TYR A 84 1.16 12.71 4.21
CA TYR A 84 2.50 12.13 4.37
C TYR A 84 3.60 13.05 3.81
N GLU A 85 3.41 13.59 2.61
CA GLU A 85 4.34 14.55 1.98
C GLU A 85 4.55 15.78 2.87
N GLU A 86 3.46 16.39 3.35
CA GLU A 86 3.50 17.55 4.25
C GLU A 86 4.23 17.22 5.55
N LYS A 87 3.92 16.08 6.18
CA LYS A 87 4.60 15.64 7.40
C LYS A 87 6.10 15.48 7.19
N LYS A 88 6.52 14.88 6.08
CA LYS A 88 7.95 14.63 5.78
C LYS A 88 8.69 15.94 5.49
N ASN A 89 8.08 16.86 4.74
CA ASN A 89 8.64 18.18 4.45
C ASN A 89 8.78 19.06 5.71
N ASN A 90 7.90 18.88 6.71
CA ASN A 90 8.01 19.59 7.98
C ASN A 90 9.09 19.02 8.91
N LEU A 91 9.64 17.84 8.60
CA LEU A 91 10.70 17.17 9.36
C LEU A 91 12.10 17.34 8.72
N SER A 92 12.17 17.81 7.48
CA SER A 92 13.39 18.07 6.71
C SER A 92 13.87 19.52 6.85
#